data_AF-A0A1F5H2Z5-F1
#
_entry.id   AF-A0A1F5H2Z5-F1
#
_cell.length_a   1.000
_cell.length_b   1.000
_cell.length_c   1.000
_cell.angle_alpha   90.00
_cell.angle_beta   90.00
_cell.angle_gamma   90.00
#
_symmetry.space_group_name_H-M   'P 1'
#
loop_
_entity.id
_entity.type
_entity.pdbx_description
1 polymer ?
#
loop_
_entity_poly.entity_id
_entity_poly.type
_entity_poly.pdbx_seq_one_letter_code
_entity_poly.pdbx_strand_id
1 'polypeptide(L)'
;MFDMKTKPLYYEDAYLRGIDSKVLSIEPKGSLTNIVLDQTIFYPEGGGQPSDRGKLGAISVEFVRLSNDEITHQAKGTLKVGKTVHAVLDWHWRYKHMKLHSAGHLLHDVISGMFTSLRPLGASHGKESLYSL
;
A
#
# COMPACT_ATOMS: atom_id res chain seq x y z
N MET A 1 -0.94 -16.25 -16.64
CA MET A 1 -1.07 -14.89 -16.09
C MET A 1 -2.24 -14.96 -15.13
N PHE A 2 -1.98 -14.93 -13.81
CA PHE A 2 -3.06 -15.00 -12.84
C PHE A 2 -3.85 -13.70 -12.91
N ASP A 3 -5.15 -13.82 -13.17
CA ASP A 3 -6.05 -12.67 -13.29
C ASP A 3 -6.37 -12.18 -11.87
N MET A 4 -5.67 -11.14 -11.43
CA MET A 4 -5.92 -10.54 -10.12
C MET A 4 -7.33 -9.94 -10.10
N LYS A 5 -8.12 -10.22 -9.06
CA LYS A 5 -9.47 -9.65 -8.90
C LYS A 5 -9.49 -8.12 -8.83
N THR A 6 -8.38 -7.52 -8.39
CA THR A 6 -8.24 -6.07 -8.18
C THR A 6 -7.19 -5.52 -9.12
N LYS A 7 -7.55 -4.54 -9.95
CA LYS A 7 -6.63 -3.80 -10.81
C LYS A 7 -5.76 -2.83 -9.98
N PRO A 8 -4.42 -2.99 -9.96
CA PRO A 8 -3.52 -2.17 -9.14
C PRO A 8 -3.11 -0.87 -9.86
N LEU A 9 -3.94 0.17 -9.79
CA LEU A 9 -3.71 1.44 -10.49
C LEU A 9 -2.46 2.20 -10.00
N TYR A 10 -1.94 1.88 -8.82
CA TYR A 10 -0.70 2.45 -8.31
C TYR A 10 0.54 2.12 -9.15
N TYR A 11 0.48 1.11 -10.03
CA TYR A 11 1.52 0.85 -11.03
C TYR A 11 1.35 1.66 -12.32
N GLU A 12 0.14 2.16 -12.60
CA GLU A 12 -0.17 2.95 -13.80
C GLU A 12 0.07 4.44 -13.56
N ASP A 13 -0.42 4.97 -12.44
CA ASP A 13 -0.21 6.35 -12.03
C ASP A 13 -0.09 6.44 -10.50
N ALA A 14 1.14 6.62 -10.03
CA ALA A 14 1.47 6.73 -8.61
C ALA A 14 1.01 8.05 -7.96
N TYR A 15 0.50 9.01 -8.73
CA TYR A 15 0.07 10.33 -8.27
C TYR A 15 -1.45 10.49 -8.17
N LEU A 16 -2.22 9.47 -8.57
CA LEU A 16 -3.65 9.42 -8.29
C LEU A 16 -3.90 9.51 -6.79
N ARG A 17 -4.79 10.43 -6.39
CA ARG A 17 -5.11 10.69 -4.97
C ARG A 17 -6.49 10.19 -4.57
N GLY A 18 -7.38 10.03 -5.55
CA GLY A 18 -8.69 9.44 -5.35
C GLY A 18 -9.29 8.89 -6.64
N ILE A 19 -10.09 7.83 -6.51
CA ILE A 19 -10.80 7.15 -7.59
C ILE A 19 -12.13 6.59 -7.06
N ASP A 20 -13.02 6.22 -7.97
CA ASP A 20 -14.18 5.39 -7.61
C ASP A 20 -13.88 3.91 -7.86
N SER A 21 -14.21 3.08 -6.87
CA SER A 21 -13.99 1.63 -6.89
C SER A 21 -15.24 0.88 -6.46
N LYS A 22 -15.52 -0.26 -7.08
CA LYS A 22 -16.61 -1.17 -6.70
C LYS A 22 -16.14 -2.16 -5.64
N VAL A 23 -16.91 -2.32 -4.58
CA VAL A 23 -16.68 -3.33 -3.53
C VAL A 23 -17.05 -4.72 -4.06
N LEU A 24 -16.07 -5.63 -4.10
CA LEU A 24 -16.25 -7.01 -4.56
C LEU A 24 -16.59 -7.97 -3.43
N SER A 25 -15.92 -7.86 -2.28
CA SER A 25 -16.20 -8.68 -1.10
C SER A 25 -15.86 -7.94 0.19
N ILE A 26 -16.49 -8.37 1.28
CA ILE A 26 -16.24 -7.89 2.63
C ILE A 26 -16.18 -9.12 3.54
N GLU A 27 -15.08 -9.27 4.28
CA GLU A 27 -14.88 -10.36 5.23
C GLU A 27 -14.55 -9.80 6.62
N PRO A 28 -15.24 -10.24 7.69
CA PRO A 28 -14.90 -9.85 9.05
C PRO A 28 -13.49 -10.30 9.44
N LYS A 29 -12.75 -9.43 10.14
CA LYS A 29 -11.41 -9.72 10.69
C LYS A 29 -11.24 -9.07 12.06
N GLY A 30 -11.70 -9.76 13.11
CA GLY A 30 -11.69 -9.21 14.47
C GLY A 30 -12.52 -7.94 14.56
N SER A 31 -11.91 -6.82 14.96
CA SER A 31 -12.55 -5.49 14.99
C SER A 31 -12.49 -4.72 13.67
N LEU A 32 -11.86 -5.30 12.64
CA LEU A 32 -11.72 -4.73 11.30
C LEU A 32 -12.51 -5.56 10.28
N THR A 33 -12.58 -5.05 9.05
CA THR A 33 -13.06 -5.79 7.87
C THR A 33 -11.98 -5.81 6.80
N ASN A 34 -11.81 -6.94 6.13
CA ASN A 34 -11.07 -7.05 4.88
C ASN A 34 -12.01 -6.72 3.74
N ILE A 35 -11.61 -5.79 2.87
CA ILE A 35 -12.41 -5.34 1.75
C ILE A 35 -11.62 -5.54 0.45
N VAL A 36 -12.22 -6.21 -0.52
CA VAL A 36 -11.66 -6.37 -1.86
C VAL A 36 -12.39 -5.43 -2.81
N LEU A 37 -11.63 -4.74 -3.67
CA LEU A 37 -12.13 -3.79 -4.66
C LEU A 37 -11.85 -4.32 -6.08
N ASP A 38 -12.56 -3.81 -7.08
CA ASP A 38 -12.27 -4.10 -8.49
C ASP A 38 -11.01 -3.38 -9.00
N GLN A 39 -10.72 -2.21 -8.46
CA GLN A 39 -9.50 -1.44 -8.72
C GLN A 39 -9.09 -0.63 -7.49
N THR A 40 -7.79 -0.36 -7.34
CA THR A 40 -7.28 0.38 -6.18
C THR A 40 -6.04 1.22 -6.49
N ILE A 41 -5.97 2.39 -5.88
CA ILE A 41 -4.78 3.26 -5.83
C ILE A 41 -3.94 3.02 -4.57
N PHE A 42 -4.43 2.22 -3.62
CA PHE A 42 -3.68 1.91 -2.40
C PHE A 42 -2.59 0.89 -2.69
N TYR A 43 -1.35 1.28 -2.42
CA TYR A 43 -0.19 0.41 -2.45
C TYR A 43 -0.22 -0.56 -1.27
N PRO A 44 -0.21 -1.89 -1.50
CA PRO A 44 -0.01 -2.86 -0.44
C PRO A 44 1.41 -2.79 0.11
N GLU A 45 1.64 -3.21 1.34
CA GLU A 45 3.01 -3.32 1.88
C GLU A 45 3.93 -4.18 0.97
N GLY A 46 5.14 -3.69 0.69
CA GLY A 46 6.08 -4.36 -0.21
C GLY A 46 7.42 -3.61 -0.37
N GLY A 47 8.51 -4.33 -0.67
CA GLY A 47 9.82 -3.72 -0.95
C GLY A 47 10.39 -2.86 0.20
N GLY A 48 9.98 -3.11 1.44
CA GLY A 48 10.31 -2.29 2.60
C GLY A 48 9.53 -0.97 2.70
N GLN A 49 8.66 -0.66 1.74
CA GLN A 49 7.73 0.46 1.80
C GLN A 49 6.46 0.04 2.57
N PRO A 50 6.03 0.82 3.58
CA PRO A 50 4.77 0.57 4.28
C PRO A 50 3.56 0.60 3.35
N SER A 51 2.49 -0.09 3.74
CA SER A 51 1.21 0.03 3.04
C SER A 51 0.67 1.45 3.07
N ASP A 52 -0.15 1.78 2.08
CA ASP A 52 -0.95 2.99 2.10
C ASP A 52 -2.03 2.96 3.19
N ARG A 53 -2.51 4.18 3.49
CA ARG A 53 -3.65 4.48 4.38
C ARG A 53 -4.56 5.49 3.68
N GLY A 54 -5.79 5.62 4.17
CA GLY A 54 -6.75 6.54 3.58
C GLY A 54 -8.19 6.19 3.92
N LYS A 55 -9.10 6.42 2.97
CA LYS A 55 -10.54 6.23 3.17
C LYS A 55 -11.20 5.53 1.99
N LEU A 56 -12.26 4.78 2.29
CA LEU A 56 -13.25 4.30 1.33
C LEU A 56 -14.60 4.91 1.73
N GLY A 57 -15.01 5.99 1.06
CA GLY A 57 -16.14 6.81 1.50
C GLY A 57 -15.92 7.34 2.92
N ALA A 58 -16.76 6.91 3.86
CA ALA A 58 -16.71 7.36 5.26
C ALA A 58 -15.79 6.50 6.16
N ILE A 59 -15.34 5.33 5.70
CA ILE A 59 -14.56 4.41 6.53
C ILE A 59 -13.05 4.59 6.32
N SER A 60 -12.27 4.41 7.39
CA SER A 60 -10.80 4.54 7.35
C SER A 60 -10.15 3.21 7.00
N VAL A 61 -9.25 3.23 6.01
CA VAL A 61 -8.34 2.13 5.65
C VAL A 61 -7.04 2.33 6.41
N GLU A 62 -6.70 1.35 7.25
CA GLU A 62 -5.53 1.40 8.14
C GLU A 62 -4.34 0.62 7.58
N PHE A 63 -4.61 -0.38 6.75
CA PHE A 63 -3.58 -1.26 6.21
C PHE A 63 -4.05 -1.92 4.91
N VAL A 64 -3.12 -2.11 3.97
CA VAL A 64 -3.39 -2.80 2.69
C VAL A 64 -2.36 -3.89 2.48
N ARG A 65 -2.83 -5.09 2.12
CA ARG A 65 -1.99 -6.27 1.92
C ARG A 65 -2.29 -6.93 0.59
N LEU A 66 -1.23 -7.37 -0.09
CA LEU A 66 -1.30 -8.35 -1.16
C LEU A 66 -0.94 -9.72 -0.59
N SER A 67 -1.82 -10.71 -0.72
CA SER A 67 -1.57 -12.09 -0.31
C SER A 67 -2.32 -13.03 -1.24
N ASN A 68 -1.66 -14.07 -1.74
CA ASN A 68 -2.25 -15.03 -2.69
C ASN A 68 -2.94 -14.32 -3.87
N ASP A 69 -2.26 -13.33 -4.46
CA ASP A 69 -2.76 -12.51 -5.59
C ASP A 69 -4.04 -11.70 -5.32
N GLU A 70 -4.42 -11.51 -4.05
CA GLU A 70 -5.57 -10.71 -3.65
C GLU A 70 -5.15 -9.49 -2.81
N ILE A 71 -5.64 -8.31 -3.22
CA ILE A 71 -5.43 -7.06 -2.48
C ILE A 71 -6.60 -6.86 -1.52
N THR A 72 -6.27 -6.81 -0.22
CA THR A 72 -7.23 -6.60 0.87
C THR A 72 -6.98 -5.29 1.58
N HIS A 73 -8.05 -4.51 1.76
CA HIS A 73 -8.05 -3.24 2.49
C HIS A 73 -8.64 -3.50 3.87
N GLN A 74 -7.81 -3.34 4.92
CA GLN A 74 -8.25 -3.49 6.29
C GLN A 74 -8.78 -2.16 6.81
N ALA A 75 -10.07 -2.13 7.13
CA ALA A 75 -10.77 -0.90 7.46
C ALA A 75 -11.69 -1.03 8.67
N LYS A 76 -11.94 0.11 9.33
CA LYS A 76 -12.90 0.25 10.45
C LYS A 76 -14.23 0.79 9.93
N GLY A 77 -15.29 0.00 10.06
CA GLY A 77 -16.65 0.38 9.66
C GLY A 77 -17.27 -0.63 8.70
N THR A 78 -18.40 -0.28 8.10
CA THR A 78 -19.15 -1.18 7.23
C THR A 78 -19.40 -0.57 5.85
N LEU A 79 -19.25 -1.38 4.82
CA LEU A 79 -19.66 -1.10 3.45
C LEU A 79 -20.66 -2.17 2.99
N LYS A 80 -21.14 -2.06 1.74
CA LYS A 80 -21.97 -3.09 1.11
C LYS A 80 -21.30 -3.58 -0.16
N VAL A 81 -21.27 -4.91 -0.34
CA VAL A 81 -20.81 -5.54 -1.58
C VAL A 81 -21.63 -5.02 -2.76
N GLY A 82 -20.97 -4.79 -3.88
CA GLY A 82 -21.54 -4.26 -5.12
C GLY A 82 -21.70 -2.74 -5.16
N LYS A 83 -21.46 -2.02 -4.06
CA LYS A 83 -21.48 -0.54 -4.06
C LYS A 83 -20.17 0.04 -4.59
N THR A 84 -20.31 1.13 -5.33
CA THR A 84 -19.19 2.01 -5.67
C THR A 84 -18.89 2.92 -4.48
N VAL A 85 -17.62 3.04 -4.13
CA VAL A 85 -17.12 3.91 -3.06
C VAL A 85 -15.97 4.76 -3.57
N HIS A 86 -15.92 6.00 -3.09
CA HIS A 86 -14.82 6.90 -3.41
C HIS A 86 -13.62 6.56 -2.52
N ALA A 87 -12.56 6.04 -3.12
CA ALA A 87 -11.29 5.73 -2.51
C ALA A 87 -10.39 6.97 -2.51
N VAL A 88 -9.83 7.34 -1.35
CA VAL A 88 -8.94 8.51 -1.21
C VAL A 88 -7.72 8.12 -0.37
N LEU A 89 -6.52 8.41 -0.86
CA LEU A 89 -5.28 8.19 -0.11
C LEU A 89 -5.07 9.28 0.96
N ASP A 90 -4.45 8.89 2.07
CA ASP A 90 -3.67 9.84 2.85
C ASP A 90 -2.45 10.25 2.01
N TRP A 91 -2.59 11.36 1.27
CA TRP A 91 -1.56 11.81 0.34
C TRP A 91 -0.26 12.21 1.04
N HIS A 92 -0.34 12.76 2.27
CA HIS A 92 0.86 13.12 3.01
C HIS A 92 1.65 11.85 3.37
N TRP A 93 0.96 10.81 3.85
CA TRP A 93 1.56 9.50 4.10
C TRP A 93 2.17 8.89 2.84
N ARG A 94 1.39 8.77 1.76
CA ARG A 94 1.84 8.16 0.50
C ARG A 94 3.07 8.89 -0.05
N TYR A 95 3.00 10.21 -0.19
CA TYR A 95 4.06 10.98 -0.81
C TYR A 95 5.35 11.00 0.04
N LYS A 96 5.22 11.00 1.38
CA LYS A 96 6.38 10.82 2.27
C LYS A 96 7.10 9.49 1.97
N HIS A 97 6.35 8.39 1.87
CA HIS A 97 6.95 7.07 1.67
C HIS A 97 7.50 6.86 0.26
N MET A 98 6.89 7.46 -0.77
CA MET A 98 7.48 7.51 -2.12
C MET A 98 8.86 8.17 -2.11
N LYS A 99 9.00 9.31 -1.42
CA LYS A 99 10.28 10.00 -1.27
C LYS A 99 11.30 9.16 -0.49
N LEU A 100 10.90 8.54 0.61
CA LEU A 100 11.79 7.69 1.41
C LEU A 100 12.27 6.46 0.63
N HIS A 101 11.38 5.81 -0.12
CA HIS A 101 11.72 4.67 -0.95
C HIS A 101 12.70 5.06 -2.07
N SER A 102 12.44 6.19 -2.74
CA SER A 102 13.33 6.73 -3.78
C SER A 102 14.70 7.11 -3.21
N ALA A 103 14.74 7.72 -2.03
CA ALA A 103 15.99 8.02 -1.33
C ALA A 103 16.75 6.74 -0.93
N GLY A 104 16.03 5.69 -0.52
CA GLY A 104 16.60 4.39 -0.22
C GLY A 104 17.34 3.78 -1.43
N HIS A 105 16.74 3.83 -2.62
CA HIS A 105 17.40 3.39 -3.86
C HIS A 105 18.65 4.20 -4.18
N LEU A 106 18.57 5.54 -4.07
CA LEU A 106 19.73 6.40 -4.30
C LEU A 106 20.89 6.06 -3.35
N LEU A 107 20.59 5.88 -2.06
CA LEU A 107 21.61 5.50 -1.07
C LEU A 107 22.18 4.11 -1.36
N HIS A 108 21.33 3.16 -1.74
CA HIS A 108 21.76 1.83 -2.14
C HIS A 108 22.76 1.89 -3.30
N ASP A 109 22.43 2.62 -4.37
CA ASP A 109 23.28 2.74 -5.56
C ASP A 109 24.63 3.38 -5.24
N VAL A 110 24.64 4.47 -4.45
CA VAL A 110 25.87 5.15 -4.03
C VAL A 110 26.75 4.22 -3.18
N ILE A 111 26.17 3.56 -2.17
CA ILE A 111 26.92 2.68 -1.27
C ILE A 111 27.48 1.47 -2.04
N SER A 112 26.67 0.84 -2.89
CA SER A 112 27.11 -0.30 -3.69
C SER A 112 28.18 0.07 -4.73
N GLY A 113 28.15 1.30 -5.24
CA GLY A 113 29.20 1.83 -6.11
C GLY A 113 30.52 2.10 -5.37
N MET A 114 30.46 2.59 -4.12
CA MET A 114 31.65 2.89 -3.32
C MET A 114 32.25 1.67 -2.61
N PHE A 115 31.41 0.71 -2.23
CA PHE A 115 31.78 -0.42 -1.38
C PHE A 115 31.28 -1.74 -1.97
N THR A 116 32.01 -2.27 -2.95
CA THR A 116 31.63 -3.48 -3.70
C THR A 116 31.63 -4.76 -2.86
N SER A 117 32.24 -4.76 -1.68
CA SER A 117 32.21 -5.88 -0.73
C SER A 117 30.94 -5.91 0.14
N LEU A 118 30.21 -4.80 0.24
CA LEU A 118 28.97 -4.73 1.02
C LEU A 118 27.81 -5.32 0.23
N ARG A 119 26.91 -6.00 0.94
CA ARG A 119 25.68 -6.56 0.39
C ARG A 119 24.48 -6.07 1.20
N PRO A 120 23.42 -5.54 0.57
CA PRO A 120 22.22 -5.16 1.29
C PRO A 120 21.53 -6.42 1.84
N LEU A 121 21.13 -6.37 3.12
CA LEU A 121 20.35 -7.44 3.76
C LEU A 121 18.84 -7.23 3.66
N GLY A 122 18.41 -6.00 3.48
CA GLY A 122 17.01 -5.62 3.37
C GLY A 122 16.84 -4.10 3.38
N ALA A 123 15.61 -3.66 3.19
CA ALA A 123 15.24 -2.25 3.25
C ALA A 123 13.99 -2.08 4.12
N SER A 124 13.94 -0.99 4.89
CA SER A 124 12.77 -0.60 5.68
C SER A 124 12.64 0.92 5.62
N HIS A 125 11.50 1.39 5.13
CA HIS A 125 11.24 2.81 4.86
C HIS A 125 10.14 3.39 5.74
N GLY A 126 9.74 2.74 6.84
CA GLY A 126 8.66 3.28 7.67
C GLY A 126 8.40 2.73 9.08
N LYS A 127 9.18 1.75 9.58
CA LYS A 127 9.34 1.58 11.04
C LYS A 127 10.66 2.19 11.45
N GLU A 128 10.77 2.62 12.72
CA GLU A 128 12.04 3.05 13.32
C GLU A 128 13.15 2.13 12.81
N SER A 129 14.19 2.74 12.23
CA SER A 129 15.35 2.01 11.76
C SER A 129 15.81 1.06 12.86
N LEU A 130 16.35 -0.11 12.50
CA LEU A 130 16.96 -1.09 13.41
C LEU A 130 18.08 -0.50 14.32
N TYR A 131 18.38 0.79 14.17
CA TYR A 131 19.25 1.61 14.99
C TYR A 131 18.46 2.67 15.75
N SER A 132 17.56 2.25 16.63
CA SER A 132 17.21 3.01 17.83
C SER A 132 18.23 2.63 18.91
N LEU A 133 19.44 3.20 18.81
CA LEU A 133 20.44 3.21 19.89
C LEU A 133 20.35 4.55 20.62
#